data_AF-A0A8J2KYP6-F1
#
_entry.id   AF-A0A8J2KYP6-F1
#
_cell.length_a   1.000
_cell.length_b   1.000
_cell.length_c   1.000
_cell.angle_alpha   90.00
_cell.angle_beta   90.00
_cell.angle_gamma   90.00
#
_symmetry.space_group_name_H-M   'P 1'
#
loop_
_entity.id
_entity.type
_entity.pdbx_description
1 polymer ?
#
loop_
_entity_poly.entity_id
_entity_poly.type
_entity_poly.pdbx_seq_one_letter_code
_entity_poly.pdbx_strand_id
1 'polypeptide(L)'
;EQFVDFFKGTALVGAVNAGNVADALSGPNKPWYTLATKLGLVASLLGSDATSLEVTALVPEGSNLKNITVLPSAAVAGYLGGVTKDPRLNILNAPTLSKQKGINLSSNRAPATSGPGLKLTVKLSSGVATIVGSLEGEAAVLRSIGDSDFIGGLQLAGDQLFFQAQPGKGGFAGVEG
;
A
#
# COMPACT_ATOMS: atom_id res chain seq x y z
N GLU A 1 -19.42 29.97 -6.89
CA GLU A 1 -18.31 29.97 -5.90
C GLU A 1 -17.84 28.56 -5.46
N GLN A 2 -18.67 27.52 -5.54
CA GLN A 2 -18.35 26.15 -5.10
C GLN A 2 -17.11 25.49 -5.74
N PHE A 3 -16.73 25.88 -6.96
CA PHE A 3 -15.53 25.35 -7.64
C PHE A 3 -14.23 25.90 -7.05
N VAL A 4 -14.22 27.16 -6.60
CA VAL A 4 -13.00 27.83 -6.12
C VAL A 4 -12.57 27.29 -4.76
N ASP A 5 -13.52 26.95 -3.89
CA ASP A 5 -13.23 26.39 -2.57
C ASP A 5 -12.72 24.95 -2.63
N PHE A 6 -13.16 24.16 -3.60
CA PHE A 6 -12.63 22.81 -3.83
C PHE A 6 -11.15 22.85 -4.24
N PHE A 7 -10.78 23.75 -5.18
CA PHE A 7 -9.38 23.92 -5.58
C PHE A 7 -8.53 24.51 -4.47
N LYS A 8 -9.05 25.47 -3.69
CA LYS A 8 -8.35 26.01 -2.52
C LYS A 8 -8.14 24.94 -1.45
N GLY A 9 -9.14 24.10 -1.16
CA GLY A 9 -9.02 23.00 -0.20
C GLY A 9 -8.05 21.92 -0.64
N THR A 10 -8.07 21.53 -1.92
CA THR A 10 -7.15 20.51 -2.48
C THR A 10 -5.73 21.04 -2.61
N ALA A 11 -5.55 22.31 -2.97
CA ALA A 11 -4.25 22.98 -3.01
C ALA A 11 -3.68 23.20 -1.60
N LEU A 12 -4.52 23.53 -0.61
CA LEU A 12 -4.10 23.70 0.78
C LEU A 12 -3.74 22.35 1.43
N VAL A 13 -4.53 21.30 1.23
CA VAL A 13 -4.19 19.93 1.68
C VAL A 13 -2.95 19.40 0.96
N GLY A 14 -2.82 19.69 -0.35
CA GLY A 14 -1.62 19.37 -1.14
C GLY A 14 -0.37 20.07 -0.62
N ALA A 15 -0.45 21.35 -0.28
CA ALA A 15 0.66 22.14 0.26
C ALA A 15 1.03 21.73 1.70
N VAL A 16 0.04 21.45 2.56
CA VAL A 16 0.27 20.99 3.94
C VAL A 16 0.91 19.60 3.97
N ASN A 17 0.54 18.71 3.04
CA ASN A 17 1.16 17.39 2.95
C ASN A 17 2.45 17.37 2.11
N ALA A 18 2.72 18.37 1.27
CA ALA A 18 3.89 18.39 0.38
C ALA A 18 5.22 18.33 1.16
N GLY A 19 5.33 19.00 2.31
CA GLY A 19 6.53 18.92 3.16
C GLY A 19 6.75 17.51 3.72
N ASN A 20 5.70 16.92 4.28
CA ASN A 20 5.74 15.55 4.82
C ASN A 20 5.97 14.50 3.71
N VAL A 21 5.47 14.74 2.49
CA VAL A 21 5.66 13.86 1.34
C VAL A 21 7.06 14.04 0.72
N ALA A 22 7.64 15.24 0.72
CA ALA A 22 9.02 15.45 0.30
C ALA A 22 10.01 14.76 1.27
N ASP A 23 9.79 14.88 2.57
CA ASP A 23 10.58 14.20 3.61
C ASP A 23 10.39 12.68 3.57
N ALA A 24 9.19 12.22 3.21
CA ALA A 24 8.88 10.81 2.97
C ALA A 24 9.63 10.23 1.76
N LEU A 25 9.70 10.99 0.67
CA LEU A 25 10.31 10.56 -0.59
C LEU A 25 11.84 10.74 -0.62
N SER A 26 12.44 11.27 0.47
CA SER A 26 13.88 11.50 0.59
C SER A 26 14.55 10.56 1.58
N GLY A 27 15.85 10.31 1.39
CA GLY A 27 16.71 9.61 2.35
C GLY A 27 16.24 8.19 2.74
N PRO A 28 16.43 7.76 4.01
CA PRO A 28 16.19 6.37 4.47
C PRO A 28 14.70 5.97 4.50
N ASN A 29 13.81 6.92 4.25
CA ASN A 29 12.37 6.76 4.27
C ASN A 29 11.85 6.17 2.95
N LYS A 30 12.45 6.53 1.81
CA LYS A 30 12.01 6.17 0.46
C LYS A 30 11.70 4.67 0.25
N PRO A 31 12.51 3.70 0.75
CA PRO A 31 12.19 2.28 0.61
C PRO A 31 10.86 1.90 1.26
N TRP A 32 10.51 2.51 2.39
CA TRP A 32 9.26 2.24 3.11
C TRP A 32 8.02 2.70 2.34
N TYR A 33 8.08 3.87 1.68
CA TYR A 33 6.99 4.35 0.82
C TYR A 33 6.86 3.50 -0.43
N THR A 34 7.99 3.09 -1.00
CA THR A 34 8.01 2.19 -2.15
C THR A 34 7.35 0.86 -1.79
N LEU A 35 7.69 0.29 -0.63
CA LEU A 35 7.05 -0.91 -0.12
C LEU A 35 5.55 -0.69 0.11
N ALA A 36 5.15 0.36 0.85
CA ALA A 36 3.74 0.66 1.10
C ALA A 36 2.92 0.80 -0.19
N THR A 37 3.45 1.53 -1.18
CA THR A 37 2.80 1.72 -2.49
C THR A 37 2.63 0.39 -3.22
N LYS A 38 3.67 -0.45 -3.24
CA LYS A 38 3.62 -1.76 -3.90
C LYS A 38 2.66 -2.72 -3.20
N LEU A 39 2.61 -2.73 -1.87
CA LEU A 39 1.61 -3.52 -1.13
C LEU A 39 0.19 -3.02 -1.40
N GLY A 40 -0.01 -1.70 -1.50
CA GLY A 40 -1.28 -1.12 -1.91
C GLY A 40 -1.70 -1.57 -3.31
N LEU A 41 -0.77 -1.59 -4.26
CA LEU A 41 -1.02 -2.11 -5.61
C LEU A 41 -1.43 -3.59 -5.57
N VAL A 42 -0.74 -4.42 -4.79
CA VAL A 42 -1.14 -5.83 -4.58
C VAL A 42 -2.55 -5.91 -3.98
N ALA A 43 -2.88 -5.05 -3.01
CA ALA A 43 -4.22 -5.01 -2.42
C ALA A 43 -5.33 -4.68 -3.42
N SER A 44 -5.02 -3.91 -4.48
CA SER A 44 -5.99 -3.60 -5.53
C SER A 44 -6.45 -4.82 -6.32
N LEU A 45 -5.62 -5.87 -6.36
CA LEU A 45 -5.93 -7.15 -7.00
C LEU A 45 -6.99 -7.94 -6.21
N LEU A 46 -7.17 -7.64 -4.93
CA LEU A 46 -8.11 -8.33 -4.04
C LEU A 46 -9.53 -7.77 -4.12
N GLY A 47 -9.69 -6.54 -4.62
CA GLY A 47 -10.99 -5.87 -4.76
C GLY A 47 -10.88 -4.35 -4.89
N SER A 48 -11.94 -3.73 -5.41
CA SER A 48 -12.00 -2.29 -5.74
C SER A 48 -12.83 -1.44 -4.77
N ASP A 49 -13.34 -2.06 -3.71
CA ASP A 49 -14.37 -1.60 -2.80
C ASP A 49 -13.86 -1.50 -1.35
N ALA A 50 -12.58 -1.19 -1.17
CA ALA A 50 -12.01 -1.08 0.17
C ALA A 50 -12.70 0.02 0.98
N THR A 51 -12.92 -0.26 2.27
CA THR A 51 -13.50 0.67 3.26
C THR A 51 -12.47 1.14 4.29
N SER A 52 -11.37 0.39 4.44
CA SER A 52 -10.23 0.82 5.26
C SER A 52 -8.92 0.20 4.82
N LEU A 53 -7.83 0.95 4.95
CA LEU A 53 -6.46 0.50 4.83
C LEU A 53 -5.70 0.88 6.11
N GLU A 54 -5.17 -0.13 6.82
CA GLU A 54 -4.30 0.04 7.97
C GLU A 54 -2.88 -0.43 7.63
N VAL A 55 -1.88 0.41 7.88
CA VAL A 55 -0.46 0.04 7.71
C VAL A 55 0.19 -0.14 9.07
N THR A 56 0.55 -1.37 9.44
CA THR A 56 1.41 -1.64 10.60
C THR A 56 2.88 -1.70 10.17
N ALA A 57 3.70 -0.81 10.70
CA ALA A 57 5.15 -0.88 10.56
C ALA A 57 5.73 -1.94 11.49
N LEU A 58 6.33 -2.98 10.91
CA LEU A 58 7.03 -4.06 11.60
C LEU A 58 8.50 -3.68 11.68
N VAL A 59 8.93 -3.13 12.81
CA VAL A 59 10.32 -2.66 13.00
C VAL A 59 10.84 -3.06 14.36
N PRO A 60 12.16 -3.31 14.52
CA PRO A 60 12.77 -3.40 15.83
C PRO A 60 12.52 -2.13 16.63
N GLU A 61 12.49 -2.27 17.96
CA GLU A 61 12.46 -1.12 18.84
C GLU A 61 13.68 -0.22 18.60
N GLY A 62 13.46 1.11 18.55
CA GLY A 62 14.53 2.07 18.24
C GLY A 62 14.86 2.24 16.75
N SER A 63 14.10 1.68 15.81
CA SER A 63 14.38 1.88 14.38
C SER A 63 14.29 3.36 13.94
N ASN A 64 15.07 3.71 12.92
CA ASN A 64 15.14 5.05 12.33
C ASN A 64 13.89 5.45 11.50
N LEU A 65 12.86 4.61 11.41
CA LEU A 65 11.59 4.98 10.78
C LEU A 65 10.86 5.99 11.67
N LYS A 66 11.12 7.28 11.44
CA LYS A 66 10.62 8.37 12.30
C LYS A 66 9.13 8.67 12.09
N ASN A 67 8.63 8.55 10.85
CA ASN A 67 7.26 8.94 10.52
C ASN A 67 6.50 7.83 9.80
N ILE A 68 5.60 7.16 10.52
CA ILE A 68 4.72 6.11 9.96
C ILE A 68 3.39 6.67 9.47
N THR A 69 3.04 7.91 9.83
CA THR A 69 1.70 8.51 9.58
C THR A 69 1.39 8.72 8.10
N VAL A 70 2.43 8.73 7.28
CA VAL A 70 2.37 8.96 5.84
C VAL A 70 2.43 7.65 5.03
N LEU A 71 2.73 6.51 5.67
CA LEU A 71 2.69 5.19 5.00
C LEU A 71 1.29 4.82 4.47
N PRO A 72 0.17 5.11 5.18
CA PRO A 72 -1.16 4.86 4.63
C PRO A 72 -1.45 5.69 3.37
N SER A 73 -0.86 6.88 3.24
CA SER A 73 -0.99 7.72 2.04
C SER A 73 -0.32 7.06 0.83
N ALA A 74 0.84 6.44 1.01
CA ALA A 74 1.51 5.67 -0.04
C ALA A 74 0.75 4.38 -0.37
N ALA A 75 0.29 3.64 0.65
CA ALA A 75 -0.51 2.43 0.44
C ALA A 75 -1.80 2.71 -0.34
N VAL A 76 -2.53 3.77 0.01
CA VAL A 76 -3.76 4.11 -0.71
C VAL A 76 -3.50 4.66 -2.11
N ALA A 77 -2.36 5.33 -2.35
CA ALA A 77 -1.96 5.73 -3.70
C ALA A 77 -1.73 4.50 -4.61
N GLY A 78 -1.03 3.49 -4.10
CA GLY A 78 -0.86 2.22 -4.82
C GLY A 78 -2.19 1.51 -5.08
N TYR A 79 -3.03 1.41 -4.06
CA TYR A 79 -4.36 0.78 -4.15
C TYR A 79 -5.25 1.45 -5.19
N LEU A 80 -5.46 2.77 -5.05
CA LEU A 80 -6.29 3.53 -5.97
C LEU A 80 -5.69 3.59 -7.38
N GLY A 81 -4.37 3.52 -7.52
CA GLY A 81 -3.69 3.47 -8.82
C GLY A 81 -4.02 2.18 -9.57
N GLY A 82 -4.00 1.04 -8.87
CA GLY A 82 -4.41 -0.24 -9.43
C GLY A 82 -5.90 -0.31 -9.78
N VAL A 83 -6.76 0.25 -8.91
CA VAL A 83 -8.22 0.23 -9.11
C VAL A 83 -8.69 1.16 -10.22
N THR A 84 -8.22 2.42 -10.22
CA THR A 84 -8.79 3.47 -11.08
C THR A 84 -8.04 3.66 -12.39
N LYS A 85 -6.75 3.29 -12.42
CA LYS A 85 -5.83 3.60 -13.52
C LYS A 85 -5.80 5.10 -13.90
N ASP A 86 -6.18 6.00 -12.99
CA ASP A 86 -6.15 7.45 -13.25
C ASP A 86 -4.69 7.93 -13.29
N PRO A 87 -4.20 8.45 -14.43
CA PRO A 87 -2.81 8.89 -14.57
C PRO A 87 -2.46 10.12 -13.71
N ARG A 88 -3.45 10.79 -13.13
CA ARG A 88 -3.26 11.98 -12.28
C ARG A 88 -3.15 11.63 -10.80
N LEU A 89 -3.38 10.38 -10.42
CA LEU A 89 -3.28 9.93 -9.04
C LEU A 89 -1.81 9.90 -8.59
N ASN A 90 -1.54 10.46 -7.43
CA ASN A 90 -0.23 10.45 -6.79
C ASN A 90 -0.39 10.46 -5.26
N ILE A 91 0.73 10.40 -4.55
CA ILE A 91 0.76 10.32 -3.08
C ILE A 91 0.13 11.57 -2.42
N LEU A 92 0.12 12.72 -3.09
CA LEU A 92 -0.43 13.98 -2.54
C LEU A 92 -1.95 14.01 -2.59
N ASN A 93 -2.55 13.54 -3.69
CA ASN A 93 -4.02 13.59 -3.86
C ASN A 93 -4.73 12.29 -3.47
N ALA A 94 -4.02 11.17 -3.35
CA ALA A 94 -4.62 9.89 -2.98
C ALA A 94 -5.35 9.91 -1.61
N PRO A 95 -4.84 10.55 -0.54
CA PRO A 95 -5.58 10.64 0.73
C PRO A 95 -6.88 11.44 0.64
N THR A 96 -6.91 12.46 -0.22
CA THR A 96 -8.13 13.24 -0.46
C THR A 96 -9.15 12.39 -1.20
N LEU A 97 -8.72 11.68 -2.26
CA LEU A 97 -9.57 10.78 -3.02
C LEU A 97 -10.07 9.61 -2.16
N SER A 98 -9.24 9.08 -1.26
CA SER A 98 -9.63 8.01 -0.34
C SER A 98 -10.78 8.43 0.57
N LYS A 99 -10.71 9.65 1.13
CA LYS A 99 -11.80 10.22 1.95
C LYS A 99 -13.09 10.38 1.17
N GLN A 100 -13.02 10.86 -0.08
CA GLN A 100 -14.18 10.98 -0.97
C GLN A 100 -14.82 9.62 -1.27
N LYS A 101 -14.01 8.55 -1.33
CA LYS A 101 -14.45 7.16 -1.50
C LYS A 101 -14.84 6.46 -0.19
N GLY A 102 -14.81 7.16 0.95
CA GLY A 102 -15.13 6.59 2.26
C GLY A 102 -14.09 5.60 2.81
N ILE A 103 -12.84 5.67 2.32
CA ILE A 103 -11.76 4.79 2.74
C ILE A 103 -11.05 5.40 3.95
N ASN A 104 -11.13 4.71 5.09
CA ASN A 104 -10.44 5.10 6.31
C ASN A 104 -8.97 4.67 6.28
N LEU A 105 -8.06 5.57 6.68
CA LEU A 105 -6.62 5.31 6.71
C LEU A 105 -6.11 5.34 8.15
N SER A 106 -5.30 4.35 8.52
CA SER A 106 -4.64 4.31 9.83
C SER A 106 -3.24 3.72 9.73
N SER A 107 -2.38 4.03 10.70
CA SER A 107 -1.04 3.47 10.82
C SER A 107 -0.78 3.00 12.24
N ASN A 108 -0.05 1.90 12.38
CA ASN A 108 0.36 1.35 13.67
C ASN A 108 1.84 0.91 13.63
N ARG A 109 2.41 0.58 14.79
CA ARG A 109 3.76 0.00 14.92
C ARG A 109 3.68 -1.28 15.73
N ALA A 110 4.42 -2.29 15.29
CA ALA A 110 4.59 -3.54 16.03
C ALA A 110 6.05 -4.02 15.95
N PRO A 111 6.51 -4.83 16.92
CA PRO A 111 7.83 -5.45 16.87
C PRO A 111 7.98 -6.34 15.64
N ALA A 112 9.12 -6.25 14.96
CA ALA A 112 9.47 -7.17 13.88
C ALA A 112 9.88 -8.54 14.44
N THR A 113 9.35 -9.63 13.87
CA THR A 113 9.75 -11.01 14.20
C THR A 113 10.73 -11.61 13.18
N SER A 114 10.73 -11.11 11.94
CA SER A 114 11.51 -11.65 10.81
C SER A 114 12.19 -10.56 9.95
N GLY A 115 12.46 -9.40 10.55
CA GLY A 115 13.11 -8.25 9.88
C GLY A 115 12.16 -7.08 9.60
N PRO A 116 12.70 -5.93 9.13
CA PRO A 116 11.92 -4.72 8.89
C PRO A 116 10.92 -4.91 7.74
N GLY A 117 9.66 -4.53 7.97
CA GLY A 117 8.61 -4.69 6.97
C GLY A 117 7.31 -3.97 7.30
N LEU A 118 6.32 -4.14 6.43
CA LEU A 118 4.99 -3.57 6.59
C LEU A 118 3.96 -4.69 6.51
N LYS A 119 2.95 -4.60 7.38
CA LYS A 119 1.69 -5.34 7.24
C LYS A 119 0.61 -4.36 6.81
N LEU A 120 0.01 -4.59 5.65
CA LEU A 120 -1.15 -3.87 5.17
C LEU A 120 -2.40 -4.70 5.43
N THR A 121 -3.32 -4.19 6.26
CA THR A 121 -4.65 -4.77 6.46
C THR A 121 -5.65 -3.97 5.64
N VAL A 122 -6.37 -4.63 4.75
CA VAL A 122 -7.41 -4.03 3.91
C VAL A 122 -8.77 -4.65 4.21
N LYS A 123 -9.79 -3.81 4.40
CA LYS A 123 -11.17 -4.25 4.58
C LYS A 123 -11.95 -4.00 3.30
N LEU A 124 -12.41 -5.07 2.67
CA LEU A 124 -13.24 -5.11 1.46
C LEU A 124 -14.65 -5.60 1.83
N SER A 125 -15.63 -5.54 0.90
CA SER A 125 -16.93 -6.19 1.14
C SER A 125 -16.81 -7.71 1.24
N SER A 126 -15.82 -8.30 0.58
CA SER A 126 -15.52 -9.73 0.60
C SER A 126 -14.89 -10.21 1.91
N GLY A 127 -14.39 -9.29 2.74
CA GLY A 127 -13.76 -9.62 4.02
C GLY A 127 -12.55 -8.76 4.33
N VAL A 128 -11.71 -9.24 5.25
CA VAL A 128 -10.45 -8.59 5.64
C VAL A 128 -9.30 -9.40 5.08
N ALA A 129 -8.40 -8.74 4.34
CA ALA A 129 -7.18 -9.35 3.85
C ALA A 129 -5.96 -8.68 4.50
N THR A 130 -4.92 -9.48 4.72
CA THR A 130 -3.63 -9.02 5.24
C THR A 130 -2.56 -9.29 4.20
N ILE A 131 -1.70 -8.31 3.93
CA ILE A 131 -0.58 -8.44 3.01
C ILE A 131 0.67 -8.05 3.76
N VAL A 132 1.67 -8.93 3.78
CA VAL A 132 2.93 -8.68 4.48
C VAL A 132 4.05 -8.55 3.46
N GLY A 133 4.85 -7.49 3.62
CA GLY A 133 6.08 -7.33 2.87
C GLY A 133 7.23 -6.87 3.76
N SER A 134 8.45 -7.08 3.29
CA SER A 134 9.69 -6.69 3.97
C SER A 134 10.59 -5.88 3.05
N LEU A 135 11.58 -5.23 3.65
CA LEU A 135 12.68 -4.61 2.92
C LEU A 135 13.90 -5.53 2.95
N GLU A 136 14.44 -5.83 1.77
CA GLU A 136 15.76 -6.45 1.60
C GLU A 136 16.69 -5.39 0.96
N GLY A 137 17.40 -4.64 1.81
CA GLY A 137 18.03 -3.40 1.39
C GLY A 137 16.98 -2.38 0.95
N GLU A 138 17.03 -1.95 -0.31
CA GLU A 138 15.99 -1.08 -0.92
C GLU A 138 14.90 -1.87 -1.66
N ALA A 139 15.05 -3.19 -1.80
CA ALA A 139 14.10 -4.01 -2.52
C ALA A 139 12.83 -4.26 -1.67
N ALA A 140 11.68 -3.97 -2.26
CA ALA A 140 10.39 -4.34 -1.69
C ALA A 140 10.09 -5.82 -2.01
N VAL A 141 9.91 -6.63 -0.98
CA VAL A 141 9.69 -8.08 -1.11
C VAL A 141 8.36 -8.44 -0.46
N LEU A 142 7.48 -9.09 -1.22
CA LEU A 142 6.22 -9.65 -0.73
C LEU A 142 6.50 -10.96 0.02
N ARG A 143 5.90 -11.11 1.20
CA ARG A 143 6.05 -12.29 2.06
C ARG A 143 4.78 -13.11 2.15
N SER A 144 3.61 -12.47 2.23
CA SER A 144 2.34 -13.19 2.24
C SER A 144 1.15 -12.34 1.77
N ILE A 145 0.11 -13.03 1.30
CA ILE A 145 -1.24 -12.49 1.07
C ILE A 145 -2.23 -13.46 1.75
N GLY A 146 -2.92 -13.00 2.78
CA GLY A 146 -3.75 -13.87 3.62
C GLY A 146 -2.92 -15.02 4.19
N ASP A 147 -3.38 -16.24 3.96
CA ASP A 147 -2.70 -17.48 4.39
C ASP A 147 -1.72 -18.03 3.34
N SER A 148 -1.48 -17.29 2.24
CA SER A 148 -0.54 -17.70 1.19
C SER A 148 0.84 -17.09 1.44
N ASP A 149 1.79 -17.93 1.84
CA ASP A 149 3.19 -17.55 2.07
C ASP A 149 4.04 -17.70 0.82
N PHE A 150 4.85 -16.67 0.51
CA PHE A 150 5.87 -16.68 -0.53
C PHE A 150 7.21 -17.05 0.12
N ILE A 151 7.53 -18.34 0.14
CA ILE A 151 8.79 -18.85 0.71
C ILE A 151 9.98 -18.18 0.02
N GLY A 152 10.90 -17.60 0.80
CA GLY A 152 12.02 -16.82 0.28
C GLY A 152 11.67 -15.39 -0.14
N GLY A 153 10.38 -15.07 -0.26
CA GLY A 153 9.85 -13.78 -0.68
C GLY A 153 9.80 -13.61 -2.20
N LEU A 154 8.83 -12.82 -2.64
CA LEU A 154 8.69 -12.39 -4.04
C LEU A 154 9.07 -10.92 -4.15
N GLN A 155 10.19 -10.59 -4.79
CA GLN A 155 10.55 -9.20 -5.04
C GLN A 155 9.47 -8.54 -5.91
N LEU A 156 8.86 -7.45 -5.43
CA LEU A 156 7.81 -6.71 -6.14
C LEU A 156 8.47 -5.79 -7.19
N ALA A 157 8.83 -6.33 -8.35
CA ALA A 157 9.46 -5.61 -9.44
C ALA A 157 9.02 -6.19 -10.80
N GLY A 158 9.03 -5.35 -11.84
CA GLY A 158 8.57 -5.73 -13.18
C GLY A 158 7.08 -6.09 -13.21
N ASP A 159 6.70 -6.82 -14.25
CA ASP A 159 5.34 -7.31 -14.44
C ASP A 159 5.17 -8.65 -13.71
N GLN A 160 4.10 -8.78 -12.95
CA GLN A 160 3.83 -9.95 -12.11
C GLN A 160 2.38 -10.40 -12.28
N LEU A 161 2.19 -11.70 -12.49
CA LEU A 161 0.89 -12.33 -12.57
C LEU A 161 0.57 -13.04 -11.25
N PHE A 162 -0.54 -12.66 -10.63
CA PHE A 162 -1.09 -13.33 -9.46
C PHE A 162 -2.37 -14.07 -9.85
N PHE A 163 -2.53 -15.30 -9.37
CA PHE A 163 -3.71 -16.11 -9.59
C PHE A 163 -4.11 -16.81 -8.29
N GLN A 164 -5.41 -17.00 -8.10
CA GLN A 164 -5.95 -17.79 -7.00
C GLN A 164 -6.50 -19.10 -7.58
N ALA A 165 -5.91 -20.22 -7.21
CA ALA A 165 -6.42 -21.53 -7.60
C ALA A 165 -7.49 -22.00 -6.61
N GLN A 166 -8.52 -22.68 -7.13
CA GLN A 166 -9.43 -23.47 -6.30
C GLN A 166 -8.82 -24.87 -6.08
N PRO A 167 -8.75 -25.35 -4.83
CA PRO A 167 -8.29 -26.71 -4.55
C PRO A 167 -9.09 -27.75 -5.37
N GLY A 168 -8.40 -28.69 -6.01
CA GLY A 168 -9.03 -29.85 -6.67
C GLY A 168 -9.36 -29.72 -8.16
N LYS A 169 -9.06 -28.58 -8.80
CA LYS A 169 -9.11 -28.46 -10.28
C LYS A 169 -7.70 -28.09 -10.78
N GLY A 170 -7.11 -28.95 -11.63
CA GLY A 170 -5.70 -28.92 -12.04
C GLY A 170 -5.13 -27.52 -12.28
N GLY A 171 -4.23 -27.08 -11.39
CA GLY A 171 -3.97 -25.66 -11.12
C GLY A 171 -3.01 -24.92 -12.07
N PHE A 172 -2.54 -25.52 -13.17
CA PHE A 172 -1.54 -24.86 -14.03
C PHE A 172 -1.68 -25.11 -15.54
N ALA A 173 -2.66 -25.90 -15.98
CA ALA A 173 -2.74 -26.35 -17.37
C ALA A 173 -3.43 -25.37 -18.36
N GLY A 174 -3.49 -24.07 -18.06
CA GLY A 174 -4.28 -23.13 -18.86
C GLY A 174 -3.80 -21.69 -18.93
N VAL A 175 -2.55 -21.41 -18.54
CA VAL A 175 -1.98 -20.06 -18.74
C VAL A 175 -1.25 -20.05 -20.07
N GLU A 176 -2.00 -19.79 -21.16
CA GLU A 176 -1.42 -19.39 -22.44
C GLU A 176 -1.26 -17.86 -22.45
N GLY A 177 -0.08 -17.40 -22.91
CA GLY A 177 0.36 -16.01 -22.84
C GLY A 177 -0.22 -15.09 -23.90
#